data_AF-A0A7J7G659-F1
#
_entry.id   AF-A0A7J7G659-F1
#
_cell.length_a   1.000
_cell.length_b   1.000
_cell.length_c   1.000
_cell.angle_alpha   90.00
_cell.angle_beta   90.00
_cell.angle_gamma   90.00
#
_symmetry.space_group_name_H-M   'P 1'
#
loop_
_entity.id
_entity.type
_entity.pdbx_description
1 polymer ?
#
loop_
_entity_poly.entity_id
_entity_poly.type
_entity_poly.pdbx_seq_one_letter_code
_entity_poly.pdbx_strand_id
1 'polypeptide(L)'
;MCTIIITGVVHQLAIEFDTYKNEFDPDDNHIAIDTVSVQNPVAVKSLNSTGIYLKTGREITVRVEYDGWTKNLQIYVGYNGDPLVSFLNHTMKLRHTIPSSVYVGFTAATGTQLFTLNPFFFSSFLKF
;
A
#
# COMPACT_ATOMS: atom_id res chain seq x y z
N MET A 1 4.77 -1.44 -10.27
CA MET A 1 4.30 -1.97 -8.99
C MET A 1 5.43 -2.06 -7.94
N CYS A 2 5.29 -1.33 -6.82
CA CYS A 2 6.00 -1.59 -5.56
C CYS A 2 4.95 -1.99 -4.51
N THR A 3 5.26 -2.90 -3.60
CA THR A 3 4.26 -3.46 -2.67
C THR A 3 4.83 -3.58 -1.26
N ILE A 4 4.08 -3.14 -0.25
CA ILE A 4 4.31 -3.52 1.16
C ILE A 4 3.57 -4.83 1.38
N ILE A 5 4.27 -5.91 1.74
CA ILE A 5 3.64 -7.23 1.92
C ILE A 5 3.70 -7.65 3.39
N ILE A 6 2.56 -8.14 3.87
CA ILE A 6 2.42 -8.90 5.12
C ILE A 6 2.02 -10.35 4.76
N THR A 7 2.90 -11.33 4.98
CA THR A 7 2.65 -12.74 4.55
C THR A 7 2.59 -13.75 5.69
N GLY A 8 1.68 -14.72 5.53
CA GLY A 8 1.81 -16.12 5.97
C GLY A 8 1.65 -17.04 4.76
N VAL A 9 2.09 -18.30 4.84
CA VAL A 9 2.34 -19.23 3.71
C VAL A 9 1.26 -19.28 2.58
N VAL A 10 -0.01 -18.96 2.87
CA VAL A 10 -1.12 -18.86 1.90
C VAL A 10 -2.02 -17.62 2.09
N HIS A 11 -1.63 -16.70 2.98
CA HIS A 11 -2.43 -15.55 3.40
C HIS A 11 -1.57 -14.29 3.31
N GLN A 12 -1.97 -13.33 2.48
CA GLN A 12 -1.23 -12.08 2.32
C GLN A 12 -2.15 -10.86 2.40
N LEU A 13 -1.56 -9.76 2.84
CA LEU A 13 -2.07 -8.42 2.65
C LEU A 13 -0.96 -7.61 1.99
N ALA A 14 -1.31 -6.93 0.91
CA ALA A 14 -0.42 -6.09 0.16
C ALA A 14 -0.99 -4.68 0.03
N ILE A 15 -0.12 -3.67 0.05
CA ILE A 15 -0.45 -2.32 -0.40
C ILE A 15 0.40 -2.06 -1.62
N GLU A 16 -0.23 -2.03 -2.79
CA GLU A 16 0.45 -1.79 -4.06
C GLU A 16 0.48 -0.31 -4.42
N PHE A 17 1.58 0.09 -5.04
CA PHE A 17 1.79 1.37 -5.69
C PHE A 17 2.04 1.05 -7.15
N ASP A 18 1.00 1.10 -7.97
CA ASP A 18 1.11 0.72 -9.38
C ASP A 18 1.33 1.92 -10.30
N THR A 19 2.33 1.72 -11.15
CA THR A 19 2.82 2.64 -12.17
C THR A 19 2.56 2.08 -13.57
N TYR A 20 1.90 0.94 -13.70
CA TYR A 20 1.52 0.40 -14.99
C TYR A 20 0.00 0.25 -15.04
N LYS A 21 -0.58 0.41 -16.24
CA LYS A 21 -2.01 0.20 -16.44
C LYS A 21 -2.22 -1.12 -17.16
N ASN A 22 -2.69 -2.12 -16.40
CA ASN A 22 -3.29 -3.34 -16.90
C ASN A 22 -4.79 -3.13 -17.23
N GLU A 23 -5.42 -4.15 -17.81
CA GLU A 23 -6.83 -4.10 -18.25
C GLU A 23 -7.82 -3.90 -17.08
N PHE A 24 -7.45 -4.33 -15.88
CA PHE A 24 -8.25 -4.24 -14.66
C PHE A 24 -7.95 -2.99 -13.81
N ASP A 25 -6.93 -2.21 -14.19
CA ASP A 25 -6.50 -1.05 -13.42
C ASP A 25 -7.30 0.20 -13.77
N PRO A 26 -7.59 1.08 -12.80
CA PRO A 26 -8.24 2.35 -13.08
C PRO A 26 -7.37 3.26 -13.96
N ASP A 27 -6.07 3.31 -13.71
CA ASP A 27 -5.06 4.09 -14.41
C ASP A 27 -3.63 3.60 -14.09
N ASP A 28 -2.60 4.29 -14.57
CA ASP A 28 -1.19 3.98 -14.33
C ASP A 28 -0.58 4.75 -13.14
N ASN A 29 -1.41 5.22 -12.21
CA ASN A 29 -1.02 6.01 -11.04
C ASN A 29 -2.01 5.81 -9.89
N HIS A 30 -2.05 4.60 -9.32
CA HIS A 30 -3.00 4.25 -8.27
C HIS A 30 -2.33 3.51 -7.11
N ILE A 31 -3.06 3.42 -6.00
CA ILE A 31 -2.72 2.57 -4.85
C ILE A 31 -3.90 1.64 -4.59
N ALA A 32 -3.62 0.37 -4.35
CA ALA A 32 -4.61 -0.61 -3.94
C ALA A 32 -4.20 -1.39 -2.69
N ILE A 33 -5.20 -2.03 -2.10
CA ILE A 33 -5.06 -2.96 -0.99
C ILE A 33 -5.41 -4.35 -1.54
N ASP A 34 -4.42 -5.22 -1.60
CA ASP A 34 -4.54 -6.56 -2.18
C ASP A 34 -4.54 -7.62 -1.11
N THR A 35 -5.23 -8.71 -1.40
CA THR A 35 -5.15 -9.93 -0.60
C THR A 35 -4.75 -11.09 -1.50
N VAL A 36 -5.73 -11.84 -2.02
CA VAL A 36 -5.47 -13.02 -2.84
C VAL A 36 -5.20 -12.68 -4.30
N SER A 37 -5.67 -11.53 -4.79
CA SER A 37 -5.59 -11.16 -6.20
C SER A 37 -5.34 -9.67 -6.37
N VAL A 38 -4.39 -9.33 -7.24
CA VAL A 38 -4.12 -7.95 -7.72
C VAL A 38 -5.17 -7.47 -8.72
N GLN A 39 -5.87 -8.41 -9.39
CA GLN A 39 -6.93 -8.03 -10.34
C GLN A 39 -8.22 -7.61 -9.64
N ASN A 40 -8.40 -8.04 -8.39
CA ASN A 40 -9.58 -7.79 -7.59
C ASN A 40 -9.15 -7.31 -6.20
N PRO A 41 -8.59 -6.09 -6.10
CA PRO A 41 -8.18 -5.51 -4.82
C PRO A 41 -9.41 -5.30 -3.93
N VAL A 42 -9.22 -5.35 -2.60
CA VAL A 42 -10.30 -5.06 -1.65
C VAL A 42 -10.61 -3.56 -1.57
N ALA A 43 -9.66 -2.72 -1.98
CA ALA A 43 -9.85 -1.30 -2.20
C ALA A 43 -8.81 -0.79 -3.20
N VAL A 44 -9.21 0.10 -4.10
CA VAL A 44 -8.31 0.73 -5.08
C VAL A 44 -8.71 2.19 -5.28
N LYS A 45 -7.72 3.07 -5.46
CA LYS A 45 -7.97 4.48 -5.73
C LYS A 45 -6.86 5.10 -6.58
N SER A 46 -7.29 5.88 -7.57
CA SER A 46 -6.41 6.74 -8.38
C SER A 46 -5.79 7.87 -7.56
N LEU A 47 -4.49 8.13 -7.76
CA LEU A 47 -3.79 9.28 -7.20
C LEU A 47 -3.98 10.56 -8.02
N ASN A 48 -4.53 10.49 -9.23
CA ASN A 48 -4.53 11.61 -10.18
C ASN A 48 -5.20 12.88 -9.63
N SER A 49 -6.23 12.77 -8.79
CA SER A 49 -6.89 13.91 -8.16
C SER A 49 -6.10 14.58 -7.02
N THR A 50 -5.02 13.94 -6.56
CA THR A 50 -4.17 14.44 -5.47
C THR A 50 -3.00 15.29 -5.95
N GLY A 51 -2.68 15.27 -7.26
CA GLY A 51 -1.47 15.90 -7.81
C GLY A 51 -0.17 15.13 -7.51
N ILE A 52 -0.27 13.94 -6.90
CA ILE A 52 0.85 13.05 -6.61
C ILE A 52 0.96 12.03 -7.76
N TYR A 53 2.16 11.90 -8.31
CA TYR A 53 2.44 11.05 -9.44
C TYR A 53 3.65 10.16 -9.13
N LEU A 54 3.39 8.85 -9.08
CA LEU A 54 4.38 7.83 -8.67
C LEU A 54 5.62 7.79 -9.58
N LYS A 55 5.48 8.19 -10.85
CA LYS A 55 6.56 8.13 -11.87
C LYS A 55 7.47 9.36 -11.93
N THR A 56 7.28 10.35 -11.06
CA THR A 56 8.00 11.63 -11.17
C THR A 56 9.47 11.55 -10.78
N GLY A 57 9.90 10.47 -10.13
CA GLY A 57 11.24 10.37 -9.53
C GLY A 57 11.42 11.23 -8.28
N ARG A 58 10.39 11.98 -7.87
CA ARG A 58 10.37 12.68 -6.58
C ARG A 58 10.19 11.65 -5.47
N GLU A 59 10.81 11.92 -4.33
CA GLU A 59 10.62 11.10 -3.14
C GLU A 59 9.18 11.25 -2.63
N ILE A 60 8.54 10.11 -2.36
CA ILE A 60 7.16 10.03 -1.87
C ILE A 60 7.19 9.40 -0.49
N THR A 61 6.56 10.08 0.46
CA THR A 61 6.36 9.58 1.82
C THR A 61 5.00 8.92 1.90
N VAL A 62 4.98 7.68 2.36
CA VAL A 62 3.76 6.90 2.61
C VAL A 62 3.71 6.55 4.08
N ARG A 63 2.55 6.79 4.70
CA ARG A 63 2.27 6.33 6.06
C ARG A 63 1.05 5.41 6.04
N VAL A 64 1.24 4.21 6.59
CA VAL A 64 0.20 3.20 6.72
C VAL A 64 -0.10 2.99 8.19
N GLU A 65 -1.35 3.14 8.58
CA GLU A 65 -1.81 2.99 9.96
C GLU A 65 -2.96 1.98 10.01
N TYR A 66 -2.88 1.03 10.94
CA TYR A 66 -4.00 0.13 11.24
C TYR A 66 -4.48 0.36 12.67
N ASP A 67 -5.74 0.74 12.81
CA ASP A 67 -6.40 0.81 14.11
C ASP A 67 -7.09 -0.51 14.43
N GLY A 68 -6.54 -1.23 15.40
CA GLY A 68 -7.06 -2.50 15.88
C GLY A 68 -8.45 -2.41 16.53
N TRP A 69 -8.92 -1.25 16.99
CA TRP A 69 -10.26 -1.10 17.57
C TRP A 69 -11.31 -0.91 16.47
N THR A 70 -11.13 0.11 15.64
CA THR A 70 -12.06 0.44 14.55
C THR A 70 -11.92 -0.50 13.34
N LYS A 71 -10.87 -1.31 13.31
CA LYS A 71 -10.51 -2.21 12.20
C LYS A 71 -10.22 -1.43 10.92
N ASN A 72 -9.76 -0.19 11.02
CA ASN A 72 -9.52 0.69 9.89
C ASN A 72 -8.05 0.63 9.46
N LEU A 73 -7.81 0.33 8.19
CA LEU A 73 -6.53 0.49 7.52
C LEU A 73 -6.54 1.82 6.75
N GLN A 74 -5.69 2.74 7.16
CA GLN A 74 -5.58 4.08 6.61
C GLN A 74 -4.22 4.29 5.94
N ILE A 75 -4.27 4.78 4.71
CA ILE A 75 -3.09 5.13 3.92
C ILE A 75 -3.06 6.64 3.75
N TYR A 76 -1.89 7.22 4.03
CA TYR A 76 -1.56 8.60 3.76
C TYR A 76 -0.40 8.68 2.78
N VAL A 77 -0.41 9.68 1.91
CA VAL A 77 0.61 9.86 0.86
C VAL A 77 0.92 11.36 0.68
N GLY A 78 2.16 11.67 0.33
CA GLY A 78 2.61 13.01 0.01
C GLY A 78 4.02 12.98 -0.58
N TYR A 79 4.44 14.03 -1.28
CA TYR A 79 5.86 14.16 -1.60
C TYR A 79 6.65 14.42 -0.31
N ASN A 80 7.93 14.02 -0.29
CA ASN A 80 8.77 14.26 0.87
C ASN A 80 8.85 15.77 1.17
N GLY A 81 8.65 16.13 2.44
CA GLY A 81 8.56 17.51 2.92
C GLY A 81 7.16 18.15 2.85
N ASP A 82 6.22 17.59 2.09
CA ASP A 82 4.84 18.09 2.00
C ASP A 82 3.93 17.47 3.06
N PRO A 83 2.83 18.14 3.48
CA PRO A 83 1.81 17.53 4.33
C PRO A 83 1.20 16.29 3.68
N LEU A 84 1.10 15.19 4.44
CA LEU A 84 0.46 13.98 3.95
C LEU A 84 -1.05 14.16 3.81
N VAL A 85 -1.61 13.71 2.69
CA VAL A 85 -3.06 13.67 2.48
C VAL A 85 -3.62 12.32 2.94
N SER A 86 -4.81 12.34 3.55
CA SER A 86 -5.60 11.12 3.81
C SER A 86 -6.07 10.57 2.46
N PHE A 87 -5.52 9.44 2.05
CA PHE A 87 -5.67 8.97 0.68
C PHE A 87 -6.71 7.87 0.55
N LEU A 88 -6.49 6.73 1.21
CA LEU A 88 -7.34 5.55 1.11
C LEU A 88 -7.60 4.99 2.49
N ASN A 89 -8.87 4.74 2.80
CA ASN A 89 -9.29 4.07 4.02
C ASN A 89 -10.05 2.79 3.68
N HIS A 90 -9.87 1.77 4.51
CA HIS A 90 -10.56 0.51 4.30
C HIS A 90 -10.77 -0.22 5.63
N THR A 91 -12.03 -0.49 5.95
CA THR A 91 -12.39 -1.24 7.16
C THR A 91 -12.22 -2.73 6.91
N MET A 92 -11.21 -3.34 7.54
CA MET A 92 -10.93 -4.76 7.42
C MET A 92 -10.42 -5.40 8.72
N LYS A 93 -10.79 -6.66 8.95
CA LYS A 93 -10.32 -7.45 10.08
C LYS A 93 -9.07 -8.22 9.69
N LEU A 94 -7.88 -7.72 10.04
CA LEU A 94 -6.60 -8.38 9.71
C LEU A 94 -6.55 -9.85 10.16
N ARG A 95 -7.16 -10.18 11.31
CA ARG A 95 -7.23 -11.55 11.84
C ARG A 95 -7.94 -12.57 10.92
N HIS A 96 -8.74 -12.11 9.94
CA HIS A 96 -9.38 -12.97 8.95
C HIS A 96 -8.61 -13.00 7.62
N THR A 97 -7.60 -12.13 7.46
CA THR A 97 -6.84 -11.95 6.24
C THR A 97 -5.45 -12.57 6.35
N ILE A 98 -4.79 -12.38 7.49
CA ILE A 98 -3.42 -12.82 7.78
C ILE A 98 -3.36 -13.59 9.12
N PRO A 99 -2.42 -14.54 9.27
CA PRO A 99 -2.23 -15.25 10.54
C PRO A 99 -1.65 -14.35 11.64
N SER A 100 -1.57 -14.88 12.87
CA SER A 100 -1.04 -14.15 14.03
C SER A 100 0.46 -13.83 13.94
N SER A 101 1.21 -14.60 13.16
CA SER A 101 2.64 -14.40 12.92
C SER A 101 2.89 -14.21 11.43
N VAL A 102 3.56 -13.12 11.08
CA VAL A 102 3.70 -12.66 9.69
C VAL A 102 5.09 -12.11 9.44
N TYR A 103 5.51 -12.14 8.18
CA TYR A 103 6.65 -11.37 7.70
C TYR A 103 6.16 -10.07 7.08
N VAL A 104 6.83 -8.96 7.41
CA VAL A 104 6.58 -7.65 6.80
C VAL A 104 7.78 -7.28 5.96
N GLY A 105 7.53 -6.84 4.72
CA GLY A 105 8.61 -6.44 3.83
C GLY A 105 8.10 -5.71 2.60
N PHE A 106 9.00 -5.57 1.63
CA PHE A 106 8.75 -4.89 0.38
C PHE A 106 9.08 -5.79 -0.79
N THR A 107 8.32 -5.65 -1.87
CA THR A 107 8.66 -6.20 -3.18
C THR A 107 8.49 -5.14 -4.23
N ALA A 108 9.23 -5.25 -5.33
CA ALA A 108 9.03 -4.40 -6.49
C ALA A 108 9.13 -5.24 -7.75
N ALA A 109 8.24 -4.95 -8.71
CA ALA A 109 8.35 -5.45 -10.06
C ALA A 109 8.69 -4.26 -10.96
N THR A 110 9.89 -4.30 -11.54
CA THR A 110 10.36 -3.31 -12.50
C THR A 110 10.12 -3.83 -13.90
N GLY A 111 9.28 -3.15 -14.66
CA GLY A 111 9.38 -3.18 -16.12
C GLY A 111 10.63 -2.40 -16.53
N THR A 112 10.46 -1.29 -17.25
CA THR A 112 11.55 -0.36 -17.60
C THR A 112 11.81 0.73 -16.55
N GLN A 113 11.09 0.72 -15.43
CA GLN A 113 11.15 1.76 -14.39
C GLN A 113 11.97 1.28 -13.19
N LEU A 114 12.82 2.15 -12.63
CA LEU A 114 13.56 1.88 -11.39
C LEU A 114 12.74 2.27 -10.15
N PHE A 115 12.82 1.45 -9.10
CA PHE A 115 12.26 1.75 -7.79
C PHE A 115 13.38 1.74 -6.74
N THR A 116 13.42 2.79 -5.92
CA THR A 116 14.37 2.92 -4.81
C THR A 116 13.58 3.12 -3.52
N LEU A 117 13.88 2.32 -2.50
CA LEU A 117 13.33 2.51 -1.16
C LEU A 117 14.36 3.26 -0.30
N ASN A 118 13.93 4.41 0.20
CA ASN A 118 14.62 5.19 1.24
C ASN A 118 14.20 4.68 2.64
N PRO A 119 14.73 5.20 3.76
CA PRO A 119 14.66 4.56 5.07
C PRO A 119 13.24 4.12 5.47
N PHE A 120 13.10 2.85 5.80
CA PHE A 120 11.84 2.27 6.28
C PHE A 120 11.78 2.26 7.80
N PHE A 121 10.65 2.71 8.35
CA PHE A 121 10.35 2.59 9.77
C PHE A 121 9.09 1.75 9.95
N PHE A 122 9.18 0.73 10.79
CA PHE A 122 8.05 -0.12 11.18
C PHE A 122 7.92 -0.16 12.69
N SER A 123 6.70 0.02 13.17
CA SER A 123 6.35 -0.15 14.57
C SER A 123 4.99 -0.83 14.68
N SER A 124 4.90 -1.84 15.54
CA SER A 124 3.65 -2.52 15.85
C SER A 124 3.49 -2.62 17.36
N PHE A 125 2.29 -2.34 17.86
CA PHE A 125 1.93 -2.53 19.27
C PHE A 125 0.70 -3.40 19.36
N LEU A 126 0.76 -4.45 20.18
CA LEU A 126 -0.43 -5.20 20.56
C LEU A 126 -1.10 -4.42 21.71
N LYS A 127 -2.22 -3.76 21.42
CA LYS A 127 -3.11 -3.24 22.46
C LYS A 127 -4.11 -4.33 22.82
N PHE A 128 -3.97 -4.87 24.03
CA PHE A 128 -4.96 -5.74 24.68
C PHE A 128 -6.11 -4.92 25.25
#